data_AF-A0A534L9L7-F1
#
_entry.id   AF-A0A534L9L7-F1
#
_cell.length_a   1.000
_cell.length_b   1.000
_cell.length_c   1.000
_cell.angle_alpha   90.00
_cell.angle_beta   90.00
_cell.angle_gamma   90.00
#
_symmetry.space_group_name_H-M   'P 1'
#
loop_
_entity.id
_entity.type
_entity.pdbx_description
1 polymer ?
#
loop_
_entity_poly.entity_id
_entity_poly.type
_entity_poly.pdbx_seq_one_letter_code
_entity_poly.pdbx_strand_id
1 'polypeptide(L)'
;MAPPPGIGVPSTGTILLTLENPTSAEETVRILIDDSEVAKLTIPAGATQRASLPIGISPGPATPTSLEAVTAGGKRLQQSVTLVPGGAVPVSLRLK
;
A
#
# COMPACT_ATOMS: atom_id res chain seq x y z
N MET A 1 -5.47 -40.35 0.98
CA MET A 1 -4.86 -39.58 2.08
C MET A 1 -5.13 -38.11 1.77
N ALA A 2 -6.13 -37.50 2.40
CA ALA A 2 -6.43 -36.08 2.19
C ALA A 2 -5.38 -35.24 2.94
N PRO A 3 -4.91 -34.11 2.39
CA PRO A 3 -4.00 -33.24 3.13
C PRO A 3 -4.68 -32.72 4.41
N PRO A 4 -3.91 -32.50 5.50
CA PRO A 4 -4.48 -32.01 6.74
C PRO A 4 -5.17 -30.65 6.50
N PRO A 5 -6.38 -30.43 7.04
CA PRO A 5 -7.01 -29.13 6.99
C PRO A 5 -6.23 -28.18 7.89
N GLY A 6 -5.82 -27.02 7.37
CA GLY A 6 -5.43 -25.90 8.22
C GLY A 6 -3.94 -25.60 8.35
N ILE A 7 -3.19 -25.63 7.24
CA ILE A 7 -2.19 -24.57 7.04
C ILE A 7 -2.75 -23.72 5.92
N GLY A 8 -3.43 -22.64 6.31
CA GLY A 8 -3.89 -21.67 5.34
C GLY A 8 -2.70 -21.27 4.47
N VAL A 9 -2.82 -21.48 3.16
CA VAL A 9 -1.80 -21.06 2.21
C VAL A 9 -1.59 -19.55 2.39
N PRO A 10 -0.38 -19.07 2.71
CA PRO A 10 -0.14 -17.64 2.85
C PRO A 10 -0.67 -16.96 1.58
N SER A 11 -1.63 -16.09 1.77
CA SER A 11 -2.29 -15.40 0.68
C SER A 11 -1.69 -14.01 0.55
N THR A 12 -1.53 -13.55 -0.68
CA THR A 12 -0.97 -12.22 -0.93
C THR A 12 -2.09 -11.31 -1.42
N GLY A 13 -2.30 -10.19 -0.73
CA GLY A 13 -3.04 -9.05 -1.27
C GLY A 13 -2.05 -8.09 -1.92
N THR A 14 -2.43 -7.44 -3.01
CA THR A 14 -1.57 -6.44 -3.67
C THR A 14 -2.23 -5.07 -3.61
N ILE A 15 -1.50 -4.05 -3.17
CA ILE A 15 -1.92 -2.65 -3.36
C ILE A 15 -1.21 -2.09 -4.59
N LEU A 16 -1.99 -1.59 -5.54
CA LEU A 16 -1.48 -0.85 -6.70
C LEU A 16 -1.58 0.64 -6.39
N LEU A 17 -0.50 1.16 -5.82
CA LEU A 17 -0.41 2.55 -5.39
C LEU A 17 -0.01 3.45 -6.55
N THR A 18 -0.77 4.52 -6.75
CA THR A 18 -0.44 5.66 -7.62
C THR A 18 -0.27 6.89 -6.74
N LEU A 19 0.89 7.52 -6.81
CA LEU A 19 1.23 8.72 -6.07
C LEU A 19 1.50 9.87 -7.04
N GLU A 20 0.71 10.93 -6.95
CA GLU A 20 0.91 12.14 -7.73
C GLU A 20 1.52 13.22 -6.84
N ASN A 21 2.63 13.82 -7.28
CA ASN A 21 3.23 15.00 -6.68
C ASN A 21 2.95 16.22 -7.58
N PRO A 22 1.86 16.97 -7.36
CA PRO A 22 1.56 18.19 -8.11
C PRO A 22 2.37 19.40 -7.63
N THR A 23 3.24 19.25 -6.63
CA THR A 23 4.02 20.36 -6.08
C THR A 23 5.21 20.70 -6.98
N SER A 24 5.81 21.87 -6.73
CA SER A 24 7.01 22.33 -7.45
C SER A 24 8.32 21.78 -6.88
N ALA A 25 8.27 20.90 -5.87
CA ALA A 25 9.44 20.32 -5.24
C ALA A 25 9.40 18.78 -5.31
N GLU A 26 10.57 18.14 -5.34
CA GLU A 26 10.65 16.69 -5.14
C GLU A 26 10.18 16.34 -3.73
N GLU A 27 9.40 15.27 -3.61
CA GLU A 27 8.87 14.82 -2.34
C GLU A 27 9.17 13.34 -2.10
N THR A 28 9.76 13.06 -0.93
CA THR A 28 9.98 11.69 -0.48
C THR A 28 8.82 11.26 0.40
N VAL A 29 8.19 10.15 0.06
CA VAL A 29 6.99 9.61 0.70
C VAL A 29 7.28 8.21 1.21
N ARG A 30 7.06 8.01 2.51
CA ARG A 30 7.11 6.71 3.16
C ARG A 30 5.72 6.13 3.15
N ILE A 31 5.60 4.88 2.71
CA ILE A 31 4.35 4.16 2.70
C ILE A 31 4.34 3.22 3.88
N LEU A 32 3.37 3.43 4.77
CA LEU A 32 3.12 2.58 5.91
C LEU A 32 1.82 1.82 5.69
N ILE A 33 1.80 0.59 6.16
CA ILE A 33 0.65 -0.31 6.12
C ILE A 33 0.46 -0.83 7.52
N ASP A 34 -0.68 -0.53 8.12
CA ASP A 34 -0.96 -0.81 9.53
C ASP A 34 0.21 -0.32 10.42
N ASP A 35 0.59 0.95 10.23
CA ASP A 35 1.71 1.67 10.89
C ASP A 35 3.12 1.10 10.59
N SER A 36 3.25 0.07 9.75
CA SER A 36 4.54 -0.52 9.36
C SER A 36 5.05 0.03 8.03
N GLU A 37 6.25 0.63 7.99
CA GLU A 37 6.86 1.11 6.74
C GLU A 37 7.16 -0.06 5.78
N VAL A 38 6.50 -0.08 4.62
CA VAL A 38 6.67 -1.14 3.59
C VAL A 38 7.43 -0.65 2.38
N ALA A 39 7.45 0.66 2.12
CA ALA A 39 8.12 1.23 0.97
C ALA A 39 8.47 2.70 1.20
N LYS A 40 9.47 3.17 0.46
CA LYS A 40 9.85 4.58 0.40
C LYS A 40 9.98 4.98 -1.06
N LEU A 41 9.23 6.00 -1.46
CA LEU A 41 9.12 6.46 -2.84
C LEU A 41 9.53 7.93 -2.91
N THR A 42 10.45 8.26 -3.79
CA THR A 42 10.81 9.65 -4.09
C THR A 42 10.16 10.05 -5.39
N ILE A 43 9.32 11.07 -5.37
CA ILE A 43 8.49 11.49 -6.49
C ILE A 43 8.93 12.90 -6.91
N PRO A 44 9.48 13.09 -8.12
CA PRO A 44 9.85 14.41 -8.61
C PRO A 44 8.67 15.39 -8.66
N ALA A 45 8.98 16.69 -8.67
CA ALA A 45 7.99 17.75 -8.84
C ALA A 45 7.16 17.55 -10.12
N GLY A 46 5.84 17.65 -10.02
CA GLY A 46 4.92 17.48 -11.14
C GLY A 46 4.83 16.06 -11.71
N ALA A 47 5.41 15.06 -11.04
CA ALA A 47 5.45 13.68 -11.53
C ALA A 47 4.44 12.77 -10.81
N THR A 48 4.14 11.64 -11.47
CA THR A 48 3.34 10.55 -10.90
C THR A 48 4.16 9.29 -10.83
N GLN A 49 4.16 8.65 -9.67
CA GLN A 49 4.84 7.39 -9.41
C GLN A 49 3.82 6.28 -9.16
N ARG A 50 4.17 5.06 -9.57
CA ARG A 50 3.36 3.87 -9.29
C ARG A 50 4.20 2.84 -8.56
N ALA A 51 3.59 2.15 -7.61
CA ALA A 51 4.23 1.09 -6.84
C ALA A 51 3.23 -0.05 -6.60
N SER A 52 3.72 -1.28 -6.73
CA SER A 52 3.00 -2.48 -6.35
C SER A 52 3.51 -2.95 -4.99
N LEU A 53 2.64 -3.00 -4.01
CA LEU A 53 2.97 -3.40 -2.64
C LEU A 53 2.30 -4.74 -2.34
N PRO A 54 3.03 -5.87 -2.47
CA PRO A 54 2.53 -7.16 -2.04
C PRO A 54 2.53 -7.23 -0.52
N ILE A 55 1.41 -7.65 0.06
CA ILE A 55 1.21 -7.73 1.51
C ILE A 55 0.78 -9.16 1.82
N GLY A 56 1.51 -9.79 2.74
CA GLY A 56 1.12 -11.08 3.29
C GLY A 56 -0.13 -10.89 4.14
N ILE A 57 -1.23 -11.52 3.73
CA ILE A 57 -2.48 -11.53 4.49
C ILE A 57 -2.85 -12.96 4.84
N SER A 58 -3.60 -13.11 5.93
CA SER A 58 -4.10 -14.42 6.30
C SER A 58 -5.09 -14.91 5.22
N PRO A 59 -5.02 -16.18 4.80
CA PRO A 59 -6.05 -16.78 3.96
C PRO A 59 -7.38 -16.74 4.70
N GLY A 60 -8.37 -16.07 4.11
CA GLY A 60 -9.62 -15.80 4.80
C GLY A 60 -10.44 -14.69 4.13
N PRO A 61 -11.36 -14.05 4.87
CA PRO A 61 -12.13 -12.93 4.36
C PRO A 61 -11.24 -11.73 4.06
N ALA A 62 -11.79 -10.77 3.32
CA ALA A 62 -11.06 -9.56 2.99
C ALA A 62 -10.59 -8.84 4.27
N THR A 63 -9.32 -8.43 4.29
CA THR A 63 -8.68 -7.82 5.47
C THR A 63 -8.67 -6.31 5.30
N PRO A 64 -9.34 -5.55 6.19
CA PRO A 64 -9.21 -4.11 6.21
C PRO A 64 -7.83 -3.74 6.74
N THR A 65 -7.13 -2.90 5.99
CA THR A 65 -5.77 -2.46 6.28
C THR A 65 -5.71 -0.94 6.13
N SER A 66 -4.94 -0.28 7.00
CA SER A 66 -4.69 1.15 6.89
C SER A 66 -3.46 1.40 6.03
N LEU A 67 -3.64 2.06 4.89
CA LEU A 67 -2.54 2.55 4.07
C LEU A 67 -2.26 4.01 4.43
N GLU A 68 -0.99 4.33 4.64
CA GLU A 68 -0.56 5.65 5.04
C GLU A 68 0.62 6.10 4.21
N ALA A 69 0.59 7.34 3.74
CA ALA A 69 1.68 7.96 3.01
C ALA A 69 2.15 9.17 3.79
N VAL A 70 3.35 9.08 4.34
CA VAL A 70 3.99 10.14 5.13
C VAL A 70 5.06 10.81 4.29
N THR A 71 4.87 12.09 3.97
CA THR A 71 5.86 12.86 3.23
C THR A 71 7.00 13.31 4.15
N ALA A 72 8.15 13.63 3.56
CA ALA A 72 9.31 14.15 4.29
C ALA A 72 9.01 15.45 5.05
N GLY A 73 8.02 16.23 4.58
CA GLY A 73 7.52 17.42 5.27
C GLY A 73 6.61 17.12 6.48
N GLY A 74 6.40 15.84 6.82
CA GLY A 74 5.57 15.42 7.95
C GLY A 74 4.07 15.34 7.64
N LYS A 75 3.66 15.56 6.39
CA LYS A 75 2.25 15.40 5.98
C LYS A 75 1.92 13.91 5.89
N ARG A 76 0.83 13.48 6.52
CA ARG A 76 0.35 12.09 6.52
C ARG A 76 -0.98 12.02 5.79
N LEU A 77 -1.04 11.21 4.74
CA LEU A 77 -2.27 10.85 4.04
C LEU A 77 -2.64 9.43 4.44
N GLN A 78 -3.79 9.23 5.06
CA GLN A 78 -4.26 7.91 5.50
C GLN A 78 -5.50 7.51 4.71
N GLN A 79 -5.55 6.25 4.28
CA GLN A 79 -6.67 5.67 3.57
C GLN A 79 -6.89 4.22 4.01
N SER A 80 -8.13 3.87 4.33
CA SER A 80 -8.50 2.49 4.61
C SER A 80 -8.70 1.73 3.30
N VAL A 81 -8.08 0.55 3.19
CA VAL A 81 -8.09 -0.29 2.00
C VAL A 81 -8.46 -1.71 2.42
N THR A 82 -9.38 -2.34 1.70
CA THR A 82 -9.80 -3.72 1.97
C THR A 82 -9.06 -4.66 1.03
N LEU A 83 -8.09 -5.40 1.55
CA LEU A 83 -7.29 -6.37 0.80
C LEU A 83 -8.03 -7.69 0.64
N VAL A 84 -7.99 -8.24 -0.57
CA VAL A 84 -8.58 -9.54 -0.88
C VAL A 84 -7.45 -10.53 -1.21
N PRO A 85 -7.46 -11.76 -0.67
CA PRO A 85 -6.53 -12.83 -1.05
C PRO A 85 -6.45 -13.04 -2.56
N GLY A 86 -5.24 -12.90 -3.13
CA GLY A 86 -5.01 -13.02 -4.57
C GLY A 86 -5.53 -11.83 -5.40
N GLY A 87 -6.09 -10.81 -4.75
CA GLY A 87 -6.61 -9.61 -5.38
C GLY A 87 -5.61 -8.46 -5.43
N ALA A 88 -5.89 -7.50 -6.32
CA ALA A 88 -5.17 -6.24 -6.41
C ALA A 88 -6.13 -5.08 -6.16
N VAL A 89 -5.75 -4.15 -5.28
CA VAL A 89 -6.56 -2.99 -4.93
C VAL A 89 -5.86 -1.71 -5.42
N PRO A 90 -6.45 -0.98 -6.37
CA PRO A 90 -5.87 0.29 -6.82
C PRO A 90 -6.11 1.38 -5.77
N VAL A 91 -5.05 2.12 -5.46
CA VAL A 91 -5.08 3.25 -4.54
C VAL A 91 -4.39 4.43 -5.19
N SER A 92 -5.03 5.59 -5.15
CA SER A 92 -4.48 6.83 -5.70
C SER A 92 -4.37 7.89 -4.60
N LEU A 93 -3.16 8.33 -4.34
CA LEU A 93 -2.85 9.39 -3.38
C LEU A 93 -2.26 10.58 -4.12
N ARG A 94 -2.68 11.77 -3.74
CA ARG A 94 -2.20 13.03 -4.31
C ARG A 94 -1.61 13.87 -3.20
N LEU A 95 -0.33 14.19 -3.32
CA LEU A 95 0.36 15.09 -2.40
C LEU A 95 -0.23 16.50 -2.56
N LYS A 96 -0.43 17.20 -1.45
CA LYS A 96 -0.93 18.58 -1.40
C LYS A 96 -0.03 19.36 -0.46
#